data_AF-A0AA45WZF6-F1
#
_entry.id   AF-A0AA45WZF6-F1
#
_cell.length_a   1.000
_cell.length_b   1.000
_cell.length_c   1.000
_cell.angle_alpha   90.00
_cell.angle_beta   90.00
_cell.angle_gamma   90.00
#
_symmetry.space_group_name_H-M   'P 1'
#
loop_
_entity.id
_entity.type
_entity.pdbx_description
1 polymer ?
#
loop_
_entity_poly.entity_id
_entity_poly.type
_entity_poly.pdbx_seq_one_letter_code
_entity_poly.pdbx_strand_id
1 'polypeptide(L)'
;MSGTDARNNIIKVVVAMLAEGKDVEKITVRQVAERANVGMGLINYHFNSKNALLGIAVADYMATMAADFATPGEYSGSEPSEKLKIMLTKLYSFAEQHEKLIKFTITQNLLDGEMQTPLFIVPLLGEIFADRLDPIQLRIIALQILLPIQVASINPSKFLLYSGIDLRDEQQRNHYIGTLVDNLLKPQTKLKDNVS
;
A
#
# COMPACT_ATOMS: atom_id res chain seq x y z
N MET A 1 19.23 1.52 -25.49
CA MET A 1 18.33 0.97 -24.45
C MET A 1 17.21 0.24 -25.14
N SER A 2 16.88 -0.98 -24.70
CA SER A 2 15.64 -1.61 -25.12
C SER A 2 14.43 -0.86 -24.55
N GLY A 3 13.22 -1.07 -25.11
CA GLY A 3 12.01 -0.46 -24.56
C GLY A 3 11.75 -0.84 -23.10
N THR A 4 12.12 -2.06 -22.69
CA THR A 4 12.01 -2.51 -21.29
C THR A 4 13.00 -1.78 -20.38
N ASP A 5 14.22 -1.51 -20.86
CA ASP A 5 15.21 -0.74 -20.10
C ASP A 5 14.76 0.70 -19.89
N ALA A 6 14.15 1.31 -20.92
CA ALA A 6 13.60 2.66 -20.84
C ALA A 6 12.44 2.74 -19.84
N ARG A 7 11.48 1.81 -19.92
CA ARG A 7 10.37 1.74 -18.97
C ARG A 7 10.87 1.64 -17.52
N ASN A 8 11.78 0.71 -17.25
CA ASN A 8 12.29 0.50 -15.89
C ASN A 8 13.13 1.69 -15.38
N ASN A 9 13.92 2.32 -16.26
CA ASN A 9 14.66 3.52 -15.91
C ASN A 9 13.74 4.69 -15.55
N ILE A 10 12.67 4.89 -16.32
CA ILE A 10 11.67 5.94 -16.05
C ILE A 10 11.02 5.73 -14.67
N ILE A 11 10.62 4.51 -14.34
CA ILE A 11 10.05 4.20 -13.01
C ILE A 11 11.05 4.50 -11.90
N LYS A 12 12.30 4.00 -12.04
CA LYS A 12 13.38 4.24 -11.06
C LYS A 12 13.64 5.73 -10.83
N VAL A 13 13.58 6.54 -11.88
CA VAL A 13 13.74 8.00 -11.77
C VAL A 13 12.62 8.63 -10.96
N VAL A 14 11.37 8.22 -11.16
CA VAL A 14 10.24 8.73 -10.37
C VAL A 14 10.33 8.25 -8.92
N VAL A 15 10.68 6.99 -8.68
CA VAL A 15 10.91 6.44 -7.32
C VAL A 15 12.01 7.22 -6.60
N ALA A 16 13.12 7.54 -7.28
CA ALA A 16 14.19 8.36 -6.69
C ALA A 16 13.71 9.78 -6.36
N MET A 17 12.87 10.38 -7.22
CA MET A 17 12.26 11.67 -6.94
C MET A 17 11.35 11.64 -5.70
N LEU A 18 10.59 10.56 -5.50
CA LEU A 18 9.77 10.35 -4.31
C LEU A 18 10.64 10.20 -3.05
N ALA A 19 11.71 9.39 -3.13
CA ALA A 19 12.65 9.21 -2.03
C ALA A 19 13.39 10.52 -1.63
N GLU A 20 13.55 11.46 -2.56
CA GLU A 20 14.05 12.82 -2.31
C GLU A 20 13.01 13.74 -1.64
N GLY A 21 11.81 13.24 -1.32
CA GLY A 21 10.73 14.02 -0.72
C GLY A 21 9.99 14.93 -1.70
N LYS A 22 10.08 14.67 -3.02
CA LYS A 22 9.28 15.45 -3.98
C LYS A 22 7.82 15.03 -3.89
N ASP A 23 6.97 16.04 -3.74
CA ASP A 23 5.53 15.90 -3.86
C ASP A 23 5.15 15.34 -5.24
N VAL A 24 4.49 14.18 -5.25
CA VAL A 24 4.12 13.43 -6.46
C VAL A 24 3.29 14.28 -7.43
N GLU A 25 2.45 15.18 -6.91
CA GLU A 25 1.57 16.01 -7.73
C GLU A 25 2.38 17.03 -8.54
N LYS A 26 3.54 17.45 -8.01
CA LYS A 26 4.47 18.40 -8.65
C LYS A 26 5.40 17.74 -9.68
N ILE A 27 5.46 16.41 -9.74
CA ILE A 27 6.28 15.70 -10.74
C ILE A 27 5.66 15.87 -12.12
N THR A 28 6.43 16.35 -13.10
CA THR A 28 5.98 16.51 -14.49
C THR A 28 6.64 15.48 -15.41
N VAL A 29 5.94 15.09 -16.49
CA VAL A 29 6.47 14.20 -17.53
C VAL A 29 7.79 14.75 -18.13
N ARG A 30 7.90 16.08 -18.26
CA ARG A 30 9.11 16.74 -18.74
C ARG A 30 10.29 16.53 -17.78
N GLN A 31 10.11 16.77 -16.48
CA GLN A 31 11.18 16.54 -15.50
C GLN A 31 11.63 15.09 -15.47
N VAL A 32 10.68 14.15 -15.61
CA VAL A 32 10.99 12.72 -15.67
C VAL A 32 11.78 12.38 -16.93
N ALA A 33 11.37 12.90 -18.09
CA ALA A 33 12.06 12.69 -19.37
C ALA A 33 13.51 13.20 -19.33
N GLU A 34 13.69 14.43 -18.85
CA GLU A 34 15.00 15.06 -18.69
C GLU A 34 15.89 14.26 -17.74
N ARG A 35 15.37 13.84 -16.58
CA ARG A 35 16.14 13.09 -15.58
C ARG A 35 16.43 11.64 -15.99
N ALA A 36 15.54 11.01 -16.74
CA ALA A 36 15.75 9.66 -17.29
C ALA A 36 16.58 9.66 -18.59
N ASN A 37 16.93 10.82 -19.12
CA ASN A 37 17.59 10.99 -20.41
C ASN A 37 16.86 10.26 -21.56
N VAL A 38 15.54 10.46 -21.63
CA VAL A 38 14.66 9.87 -22.66
C VAL A 38 13.80 10.94 -23.31
N GLY A 39 13.33 10.70 -24.55
CA GLY A 39 12.35 11.56 -25.18
C GLY A 39 10.96 11.42 -24.52
N MET A 40 10.20 12.52 -24.43
CA MET A 40 8.85 12.52 -23.83
C MET A 40 7.89 11.50 -24.49
N GLY A 41 8.05 11.24 -25.80
CA GLY A 41 7.25 10.26 -26.53
C GLY A 41 7.38 8.83 -25.97
N LEU A 42 8.55 8.47 -25.41
CA LEU A 42 8.75 7.16 -24.79
C LEU A 42 7.95 7.00 -23.50
N ILE A 43 7.77 8.09 -22.73
CA ILE A 43 6.93 8.04 -21.53
C ILE A 43 5.48 7.79 -21.93
N ASN A 44 4.97 8.51 -22.93
CA ASN A 44 3.60 8.29 -23.39
C ASN A 44 3.40 6.88 -23.94
N TYR A 45 4.37 6.37 -24.71
CA TYR A 45 4.36 5.01 -25.26
C TYR A 45 4.29 3.92 -24.18
N HIS A 46 5.04 4.07 -23.08
CA HIS A 46 5.11 3.04 -22.04
C HIS A 46 4.01 3.10 -20.99
N PHE A 47 3.43 4.27 -20.73
CA PHE A 47 2.58 4.48 -19.56
C PHE A 47 1.19 5.03 -19.89
N ASN A 48 0.92 5.48 -21.12
CA ASN A 48 -0.34 6.09 -21.59
C ASN A 48 -0.75 7.41 -20.89
N SER A 49 -0.41 7.63 -19.62
CA SER A 49 -0.72 8.85 -18.88
C SER A 49 0.28 9.13 -17.76
N LYS A 50 0.34 10.39 -17.30
CA LYS A 50 1.11 10.79 -16.11
C LYS A 50 0.67 10.00 -14.88
N ASN A 51 -0.64 9.87 -14.64
CA ASN A 51 -1.16 9.21 -13.45
C ASN A 51 -0.84 7.71 -13.43
N ALA A 52 -0.86 7.04 -14.58
CA ALA A 52 -0.45 5.63 -14.67
C ALA A 52 1.04 5.45 -14.35
N LEU A 53 1.92 6.32 -14.89
CA LEU A 53 3.34 6.31 -14.52
C LEU A 53 3.53 6.55 -13.02
N LEU A 54 2.94 7.61 -12.48
CA LEU A 54 3.09 7.97 -11.08
C LEU A 54 2.50 6.91 -10.16
N GLY A 55 1.37 6.31 -10.52
CA GLY A 55 0.74 5.22 -9.75
C GLY A 55 1.64 4.00 -9.64
N ILE A 56 2.28 3.59 -10.73
CA ILE A 56 3.28 2.50 -10.71
C ILE A 56 4.47 2.86 -9.82
N ALA A 57 5.03 4.05 -9.97
CA ALA A 57 6.18 4.48 -9.17
C ALA A 57 5.85 4.62 -7.68
N VAL A 58 4.64 5.08 -7.35
CA VAL A 58 4.14 5.14 -5.97
C VAL A 58 3.97 3.75 -5.39
N ALA A 59 3.39 2.82 -6.14
CA ALA A 59 3.25 1.43 -5.70
C ALA A 59 4.61 0.77 -5.46
N ASP A 60 5.58 0.97 -6.37
CA ASP A 60 6.96 0.49 -6.21
C ASP A 60 7.63 1.11 -4.98
N TYR A 61 7.47 2.42 -4.76
CA TYR A 61 8.04 3.09 -3.59
C TYR A 61 7.40 2.58 -2.29
N MET A 62 6.08 2.45 -2.22
CA MET A 62 5.39 1.86 -1.07
C MET A 62 5.79 0.40 -0.83
N ALA A 63 6.06 -0.37 -1.88
CA ALA A 63 6.58 -1.72 -1.76
C ALA A 63 7.98 -1.73 -1.11
N THR A 64 8.85 -0.77 -1.47
CA THR A 64 10.16 -0.62 -0.80
C THR A 64 10.00 -0.25 0.68
N MET A 65 9.09 0.67 1.00
CA MET A 65 8.79 1.03 2.40
C MET A 65 8.29 -0.18 3.20
N ALA A 66 7.45 -1.04 2.61
CA ALA A 66 6.96 -2.26 3.25
C ALA A 66 8.09 -3.30 3.43
N ALA A 67 8.96 -3.46 2.43
CA ALA A 67 10.07 -4.40 2.48
C ALA A 67 11.09 -4.07 3.58
N ASP A 68 11.24 -2.80 3.96
CA ASP A 68 12.08 -2.39 5.09
C ASP A 68 11.60 -3.00 6.42
N PHE A 69 10.30 -3.34 6.54
CA PHE A 69 9.76 -4.07 7.67
C PHE A 69 9.96 -5.58 7.58
N ALA A 70 10.42 -6.13 6.47
CA ALA A 70 10.76 -7.56 6.38
C ALA A 70 12.26 -7.82 6.66
N THR A 71 13.06 -6.76 6.86
CA THR A 71 14.50 -6.87 7.10
C THR A 71 14.88 -6.47 8.53
N PRO A 72 16.05 -6.91 9.05
CA PRO A 72 16.56 -6.42 10.32
C PRO A 72 16.83 -4.90 10.25
N GLY A 73 16.25 -4.15 11.17
CA GLY A 73 16.37 -2.70 11.24
C GLY A 73 15.79 -2.12 12.53
N GLU A 74 15.25 -0.91 12.44
CA GLU A 74 14.68 -0.12 13.55
C GLU A 74 13.63 -0.91 14.37
N TYR A 75 12.87 -1.79 13.71
CA TYR A 75 11.76 -2.55 14.32
C TYR A 75 12.13 -3.99 14.71
N SER A 76 13.41 -4.35 14.77
CA SER A 76 13.82 -5.74 15.04
C SER A 76 13.44 -6.27 16.42
N GLY A 77 13.22 -5.38 17.40
CA GLY A 77 12.81 -5.73 18.76
C GLY A 77 11.29 -5.64 19.01
N SER A 78 10.50 -5.30 17.99
CA SER A 78 9.05 -5.17 18.11
C SER A 78 8.36 -6.49 17.82
N GLU A 79 7.25 -6.76 18.52
CA GLU A 79 6.37 -7.89 18.20
C GLU A 79 5.87 -7.80 16.75
N PRO A 80 5.84 -8.92 15.99
CA PRO A 80 5.45 -8.90 14.57
C PRO A 80 4.08 -8.26 14.29
N SER A 81 3.13 -8.39 15.22
CA SER A 81 1.81 -7.74 15.12
C SER A 81 1.89 -6.22 15.21
N GLU A 82 2.74 -5.69 16.09
CA GLU A 82 2.94 -4.25 16.20
C GLU A 82 3.75 -3.71 15.02
N LYS A 83 4.71 -4.49 14.53
CA LYS A 83 5.44 -4.20 13.30
C LYS A 83 4.50 -4.05 12.09
N LEU A 84 3.52 -4.96 11.96
CA LEU A 84 2.48 -4.89 10.92
C LEU A 84 1.62 -3.62 11.06
N LYS A 85 1.19 -3.27 12.29
CA LYS A 85 0.41 -2.05 12.54
C LYS A 85 1.20 -0.80 12.18
N ILE A 86 2.47 -0.70 12.60
CA ILE A 86 3.35 0.43 12.28
C ILE A 86 3.56 0.54 10.77
N MET A 87 3.80 -0.59 10.08
CA MET A 87 3.95 -0.59 8.63
C MET A 87 2.70 -0.05 7.93
N LEU A 88 1.51 -0.56 8.30
CA LEU A 88 0.24 -0.13 7.70
C LEU A 88 -0.05 1.35 7.95
N THR A 89 0.21 1.87 9.16
CA THR A 89 0.01 3.30 9.46
C THR A 89 1.00 4.18 8.71
N LYS A 90 2.27 3.80 8.61
CA LYS A 90 3.26 4.54 7.80
C LYS A 90 2.90 4.58 6.31
N LEU A 91 2.49 3.44 5.75
CA LEU A 91 2.04 3.37 4.36
C LEU A 91 0.81 4.24 4.12
N TYR A 92 -0.15 4.24 5.05
CA TYR A 92 -1.31 5.12 4.96
C TYR A 92 -0.89 6.60 5.01
N SER A 93 -0.05 7.00 5.97
CA SER A 93 0.38 8.40 6.10
C SER A 93 1.09 8.90 4.84
N PHE A 94 1.87 8.05 4.17
CA PHE A 94 2.43 8.39 2.86
C PHE A 94 1.34 8.53 1.79
N ALA A 95 0.38 7.60 1.75
CA ALA A 95 -0.70 7.64 0.78
C ALA A 95 -1.63 8.87 0.95
N GLU A 96 -1.86 9.29 2.19
CA GLU A 96 -2.68 10.46 2.52
C GLU A 96 -2.11 11.76 1.93
N GLN A 97 -0.79 11.91 1.88
CA GLN A 97 -0.12 13.08 1.27
C GLN A 97 -0.39 13.20 -0.24
N HIS A 98 -0.89 12.13 -0.87
CA HIS A 98 -1.11 12.02 -2.30
C HIS A 98 -2.54 11.53 -2.63
N GLU A 99 -3.54 11.99 -1.87
CA GLU A 99 -4.94 11.51 -1.89
C GLU A 99 -5.52 11.33 -3.30
N LYS A 100 -5.33 12.29 -4.21
CA LYS A 100 -5.90 12.23 -5.57
C LYS A 100 -5.30 11.09 -6.39
N LEU A 101 -3.97 11.01 -6.45
CA LEU A 101 -3.28 9.95 -7.16
C LEU A 101 -3.56 8.58 -6.52
N ILE A 102 -3.50 8.48 -5.20
CA ILE A 102 -3.76 7.23 -4.48
C ILE A 102 -5.19 6.74 -4.74
N LYS A 103 -6.18 7.63 -4.66
CA LYS A 103 -7.57 7.28 -4.99
C LYS A 103 -7.69 6.76 -6.42
N PHE A 104 -7.04 7.41 -7.38
CA PHE A 104 -7.00 6.94 -8.76
C PHE A 104 -6.39 5.54 -8.85
N THR A 105 -5.20 5.33 -8.27
CA THR A 105 -4.48 4.05 -8.30
C THR A 105 -5.26 2.93 -7.62
N ILE A 106 -5.80 3.15 -6.41
CA ILE A 106 -6.63 2.16 -5.72
C ILE A 106 -7.85 1.79 -6.57
N THR A 107 -8.54 2.78 -7.15
CA THR A 107 -9.73 2.53 -7.96
C THR A 107 -9.39 1.70 -9.20
N GLN A 108 -8.31 2.02 -9.91
CA GLN A 108 -7.86 1.23 -11.06
C GLN A 108 -7.46 -0.19 -10.64
N ASN A 109 -6.64 -0.33 -9.60
CA ASN A 109 -6.18 -1.63 -9.11
C ASN A 109 -7.35 -2.56 -8.74
N LEU A 110 -8.38 -2.03 -8.08
CA LEU A 110 -9.58 -2.80 -7.74
C LEU A 110 -10.39 -3.22 -8.97
N LEU A 111 -10.49 -2.36 -9.99
CA LEU A 111 -11.18 -2.68 -11.24
C LEU A 111 -10.41 -3.70 -12.09
N ASP A 112 -9.08 -3.60 -12.09
CA ASP A 112 -8.20 -4.45 -12.89
C ASP A 112 -7.89 -5.79 -12.23
N GLY A 113 -8.32 -6.01 -10.98
CA GLY A 113 -8.06 -7.26 -10.25
C GLY A 113 -6.60 -7.43 -9.82
N GLU A 114 -5.92 -6.32 -9.51
CA GLU A 114 -4.55 -6.27 -9.00
C GLU A 114 -4.43 -7.04 -7.66
N MET A 115 -3.44 -7.92 -7.54
CA MET A 115 -3.27 -8.81 -6.37
C MET A 115 -1.84 -8.84 -5.80
N GLN A 116 -0.96 -7.94 -6.25
CA GLN A 116 0.38 -7.75 -5.71
C GLN A 116 0.37 -6.92 -4.43
N THR A 117 -0.49 -5.89 -4.33
CA THR A 117 -0.54 -5.05 -3.13
C THR A 117 -0.75 -5.86 -1.83
N PRO A 118 -1.65 -6.87 -1.80
CA PRO A 118 -1.80 -7.73 -0.63
C PRO A 118 -0.57 -8.54 -0.25
N LEU A 119 0.33 -8.83 -1.20
CA LEU A 119 1.54 -9.61 -0.93
C LEU A 119 2.55 -8.86 -0.06
N PHE A 120 2.48 -7.52 0.01
CA PHE A 120 3.42 -6.72 0.79
C PHE A 120 3.38 -7.03 2.29
N ILE A 121 2.23 -7.49 2.81
CA ILE A 121 2.07 -7.76 4.24
C ILE A 121 2.20 -9.25 4.59
N VAL A 122 2.24 -10.13 3.58
CA VAL A 122 2.34 -11.59 3.78
C VAL A 122 3.59 -12.00 4.56
N PRO A 123 4.80 -11.40 4.36
CA PRO A 123 5.97 -11.76 5.15
C PRO A 123 5.75 -11.59 6.66
N LEU A 124 5.18 -10.45 7.10
CA LEU A 124 4.88 -10.21 8.51
C LEU A 124 3.75 -11.10 9.03
N LEU A 125 2.74 -11.38 8.21
CA LEU A 125 1.71 -12.37 8.58
C LEU A 125 2.33 -13.76 8.78
N GLY A 126 3.31 -14.13 7.96
CA GLY A 126 4.11 -15.35 8.13
C GLY A 126 4.88 -15.36 9.45
N GLU A 127 5.47 -14.24 9.88
CA GLU A 127 6.11 -14.11 11.20
C GLU A 127 5.10 -14.26 12.34
N ILE A 128 3.91 -13.64 12.23
CA ILE A 128 2.87 -13.67 13.27
C ILE A 128 2.27 -15.07 13.44
N PHE A 129 1.89 -15.71 12.33
CA PHE A 129 1.19 -16.98 12.37
C PHE A 129 2.14 -18.18 12.36
N ALA A 130 3.41 -18.00 11.96
CA ALA A 130 4.38 -19.07 11.75
C ALA A 130 3.76 -20.19 10.90
N ASP A 131 3.93 -21.45 11.30
CA ASP A 131 3.40 -22.61 10.56
C ASP A 131 1.91 -22.91 10.84
N ARG A 132 1.20 -22.03 11.57
CA ARG A 132 -0.21 -22.26 11.93
C ARG A 132 -1.16 -22.13 10.75
N LEU A 133 -0.77 -21.38 9.72
CA LEU A 133 -1.58 -21.09 8.55
C LEU A 133 -0.79 -21.36 7.26
N ASP A 134 -1.48 -21.84 6.24
CA ASP A 134 -0.90 -22.05 4.93
C ASP A 134 -0.78 -20.72 4.13
N PRO A 135 0.00 -20.69 3.02
CA PRO A 135 0.16 -19.47 2.23
C PRO A 135 -1.13 -18.89 1.63
N ILE A 136 -2.16 -19.72 1.39
CA ILE A 136 -3.46 -19.26 0.86
C ILE A 136 -4.20 -18.53 1.98
N GLN A 137 -4.21 -19.07 3.19
CA GLN A 137 -4.82 -18.43 4.36
C GLN A 137 -4.15 -17.09 4.68
N LEU A 138 -2.82 -16.99 4.59
CA LEU A 138 -2.10 -15.72 4.77
C LEU A 138 -2.53 -14.66 3.72
N ARG A 139 -2.71 -15.06 2.45
CA ARG A 139 -3.20 -14.16 1.38
C ARG A 139 -4.63 -13.71 1.62
N ILE A 140 -5.50 -14.60 2.12
CA ILE A 140 -6.88 -14.24 2.49
C ILE A 140 -6.89 -13.22 3.62
N ILE A 141 -6.09 -13.44 4.67
CA ILE A 141 -5.93 -12.48 5.78
C ILE A 141 -5.41 -11.14 5.25
N ALA A 142 -4.43 -11.16 4.34
CA ALA A 142 -3.92 -9.94 3.76
C ALA A 142 -5.01 -9.11 3.04
N LEU A 143 -5.89 -9.77 2.29
CA LEU A 143 -7.05 -9.14 1.66
C LEU A 143 -8.04 -8.58 2.70
N GLN A 144 -8.33 -9.34 3.76
CA GLN A 144 -9.23 -8.93 4.84
C GLN A 144 -8.74 -7.69 5.59
N ILE A 145 -7.42 -7.45 5.64
CA ILE A 145 -6.84 -6.25 6.23
C ILE A 145 -6.84 -5.09 5.23
N LEU A 146 -6.35 -5.31 4.01
CA LEU A 146 -6.06 -4.22 3.08
C LEU A 146 -7.28 -3.68 2.36
N LEU A 147 -8.22 -4.54 1.94
CA LEU A 147 -9.39 -4.08 1.18
C LEU A 147 -10.25 -3.10 1.99
N PRO A 148 -10.56 -3.32 3.29
CA PRO A 148 -11.28 -2.33 4.09
C PRO A 148 -10.55 -1.00 4.20
N ILE A 149 -9.22 -0.99 4.31
CA ILE A 149 -8.42 0.23 4.34
C ILE A 149 -8.56 0.96 2.99
N GLN A 150 -8.30 0.27 1.88
CA GLN A 150 -8.35 0.82 0.54
C GLN A 150 -9.72 1.38 0.16
N VAL A 151 -10.80 0.63 0.43
CA VAL A 151 -12.17 1.05 0.11
C VAL A 151 -12.59 2.25 0.94
N ALA A 152 -12.25 2.27 2.24
CA ALA A 152 -12.54 3.40 3.10
C ALA A 152 -11.79 4.67 2.64
N SER A 153 -10.54 4.53 2.17
CA SER A 153 -9.74 5.62 1.62
C SER A 153 -10.23 6.19 0.28
N ILE A 154 -11.00 5.44 -0.52
CA ILE A 154 -11.59 5.97 -1.77
C ILE A 154 -12.61 7.08 -1.47
N ASN A 155 -13.34 6.96 -0.36
CA ASN A 155 -14.33 7.95 0.06
C ASN A 155 -14.38 8.12 1.59
N PRO A 156 -13.39 8.81 2.19
CA PRO A 156 -13.28 8.95 3.64
C PRO A 156 -14.51 9.62 4.27
N SER A 157 -15.13 10.57 3.56
CA SER A 157 -16.32 11.27 4.06
C SER A 157 -17.55 10.35 4.13
N LYS A 158 -17.72 9.41 3.19
CA LYS A 158 -18.79 8.42 3.27
C LYS A 158 -18.49 7.33 4.29
N PHE A 159 -17.22 6.95 4.43
CA PHE A 159 -16.80 6.04 5.49
C PHE A 159 -17.08 6.64 6.87
N LEU A 160 -16.70 7.91 7.11
CA LEU A 160 -17.01 8.64 8.34
C LEU A 160 -18.52 8.65 8.65
N LEU A 161 -19.36 8.91 7.65
CA LEU A 161 -20.82 8.89 7.85
C LEU A 161 -21.35 7.50 8.27
N TYR A 162 -20.72 6.43 7.77
CA TYR A 162 -21.11 5.05 8.06
C TYR A 162 -20.59 4.56 9.41
N SER A 163 -19.32 4.78 9.70
CA SER A 163 -18.61 4.18 10.84
C SER A 163 -18.45 5.13 12.04
N GLY A 164 -18.58 6.44 11.83
CA GLY A 164 -18.21 7.46 12.81
C GLY A 164 -16.70 7.70 12.92
N ILE A 165 -15.88 7.03 12.11
CA ILE A 165 -14.41 7.12 12.15
C ILE A 165 -13.93 8.12 11.09
N ASP A 166 -13.24 9.17 11.51
CA ASP A 166 -12.58 10.09 10.57
C ASP A 166 -11.17 9.60 10.23
N LEU A 167 -10.96 9.20 8.98
CA LEU A 167 -9.64 8.74 8.53
C LEU A 167 -8.61 9.87 8.36
N ARG A 168 -9.06 11.13 8.36
CA ARG A 168 -8.19 12.31 8.35
C ARG A 168 -7.68 12.66 9.76
N ASP A 169 -8.31 12.09 10.79
CA ASP A 169 -7.79 12.12 12.15
C ASP A 169 -6.82 10.95 12.34
N GLU A 170 -5.57 11.25 12.63
CA GLU A 170 -4.51 10.25 12.73
C GLU A 170 -4.78 9.20 13.83
N GLN A 171 -5.32 9.63 14.96
CA GLN A 171 -5.59 8.72 16.08
C GLN A 171 -6.71 7.74 15.73
N GLN A 172 -7.82 8.25 15.17
CA GLN A 172 -8.96 7.44 14.74
C GLN A 172 -8.59 6.50 13.60
N ARG A 173 -7.82 6.98 12.62
CA ARG A 173 -7.27 6.15 11.55
C ARG A 173 -6.39 5.02 12.08
N ASN A 174 -5.43 5.34 12.94
CA ASN A 174 -4.50 4.33 13.47
C ASN A 174 -5.26 3.31 14.33
N HIS A 175 -6.29 3.75 15.06
CA HIS A 175 -7.20 2.85 15.77
C HIS A 175 -7.98 1.93 14.83
N TYR A 176 -8.51 2.44 13.70
CA TYR A 176 -9.19 1.64 12.68
C TYR A 176 -8.26 0.57 12.09
N ILE A 177 -7.06 0.96 11.65
CA ILE A 177 -6.05 0.04 11.11
C ILE A 177 -5.67 -1.02 12.15
N GLY A 178 -5.39 -0.61 13.39
CA GLY A 178 -5.08 -1.52 14.49
C GLY A 178 -6.20 -2.52 14.78
N THR A 179 -7.46 -2.06 14.75
CA THR A 179 -8.65 -2.90 14.96
C THR A 179 -8.78 -3.98 13.89
N LEU A 180 -8.51 -3.66 12.61
CA LEU A 180 -8.53 -4.65 11.53
C LEU A 180 -7.51 -5.76 11.75
N VAL A 181 -6.30 -5.40 12.17
CA VAL A 181 -5.25 -6.37 12.52
C VAL A 181 -5.69 -7.20 13.73
N ASP A 182 -6.08 -6.56 14.84
CA ASP A 182 -6.43 -7.23 16.09
C ASP A 182 -7.61 -8.21 15.95
N ASN A 183 -8.58 -7.88 15.10
CA ASN A 183 -9.73 -8.75 14.82
C ASN A 183 -9.31 -10.11 14.22
N LEU A 184 -8.22 -10.14 13.46
CA LEU A 184 -7.72 -11.35 12.80
C LEU A 184 -6.65 -12.07 13.61
N LEU A 185 -6.02 -11.39 14.57
CA LEU A 185 -5.02 -11.99 15.46
C LEU A 185 -5.62 -12.63 16.71
N LYS A 186 -6.82 -12.21 17.14
CA LYS A 186 -7.51 -12.86 18.26
C LYS A 186 -7.91 -14.28 17.85
N PRO A 187 -7.75 -15.30 18.72
CA PRO A 187 -8.32 -16.61 18.48
C PRO A 187 -9.81 -16.42 18.20
N GLN A 188 -10.29 -16.90 17.05
CA GLN A 188 -11.72 -16.97 16.79
C GLN A 188 -12.32 -17.79 17.94
N THR A 189 -12.90 -17.09 18.91
CA THR A 189 -13.53 -17.74 20.03
C THR A 189 -14.67 -18.51 19.40
N LYS A 190 -14.64 -19.85 19.49
CA LYS A 190 -15.72 -20.70 18.98
C LYS A 190 -17.03 -20.03 19.37
N LEU A 191 -17.82 -19.63 18.38
CA LEU A 191 -19.23 -19.29 18.58
C LEU A 191 -19.77 -20.41 19.47
N LYS A 192 -20.20 -20.06 20.68
CA LYS A 192 -20.72 -21.04 21.63
C LYS A 192 -21.75 -21.87 20.87
N ASP A 193 -21.54 -23.18 20.83
CA ASP A 193 -22.55 -24.16 20.43
C ASP A 193 -23.71 -24.04 21.41
N ASN A 194 -24.56 -23.04 21.21
CA ASN A 194 -25.83 -22.88 21.89
C ASN A 194 -26.91 -23.33 20.92
N VAL A 195 -26.94 -24.64 20.68
CA VAL A 195 -28.19 -25.35 20.44
C VAL A 195 -28.19 -26.56 21.37
N SER A 196 -28.78 -26.37 22.54
CA SER A 196 -29.41 -27.43 23.33
C SER A 196 -30.87 -27.05 23.47
#